data_AF-A0A4Q1VU35-F1
#
_entry.id   AF-A0A4Q1VU35-F1
#
_cell.length_a   1.000
_cell.length_b   1.000
_cell.length_c   1.000
_cell.angle_alpha   90.00
_cell.angle_beta   90.00
_cell.angle_gamma   90.00
#
_symmetry.space_group_name_H-M   'P 1'
#
loop_
_entity.id
_entity.type
_entity.pdbx_description
1 polymer ?
#
loop_
_entity_poly.entity_id
_entity_poly.type
_entity_poly.pdbx_seq_one_letter_code
_entity_poly.pdbx_strand_id
1 'polypeptide(L)'
;MRLADHAARLLALSALAFPLAAAAPAAAEVRFGNNVRIGGHDASNQRFDRRNRGVYHIYEGRPRNPGCTWRSDGRGGRVKICHLQRIRRR
;
A
#
# COMPACT_ATOMS: atom_id res chain seq x y z
N MET A 1 -37.97 -26.37 -22.91
CA MET A 1 -36.88 -26.66 -21.94
C MET A 1 -35.58 -25.89 -22.18
N ARG A 2 -35.21 -25.48 -23.41
CA ARG A 2 -33.92 -24.78 -23.67
C ARG A 2 -33.81 -23.35 -23.12
N LEU A 3 -34.91 -22.59 -22.98
CA LEU A 3 -34.89 -21.22 -22.42
C LEU A 3 -34.53 -21.19 -20.92
N ALA A 4 -35.04 -22.15 -20.14
CA ALA A 4 -34.79 -22.24 -18.70
C ALA A 4 -33.30 -22.52 -18.40
N ASP A 5 -32.66 -23.32 -19.25
CA ASP A 5 -31.23 -23.65 -19.20
C ASP A 5 -30.36 -22.41 -19.45
N HIS A 6 -30.76 -21.53 -20.37
CA HIS A 6 -30.01 -20.30 -20.68
C HIS A 6 -30.18 -19.25 -19.59
N ALA A 7 -31.39 -19.12 -19.02
CA ALA A 7 -31.64 -18.25 -17.88
C ALA A 7 -30.83 -18.68 -16.64
N ALA A 8 -30.78 -19.98 -16.35
CA ALA A 8 -30.00 -20.52 -15.23
C ALA A 8 -28.49 -20.31 -15.42
N ARG A 9 -27.99 -20.49 -16.65
CA ARG A 9 -26.57 -20.22 -16.99
C ARG A 9 -26.22 -18.74 -16.86
N LEU A 10 -27.08 -17.83 -17.35
CA LEU A 10 -26.89 -16.39 -17.23
C LEU A 10 -26.92 -15.92 -15.77
N LEU A 11 -27.81 -16.46 -14.95
CA LEU A 11 -27.86 -16.20 -13.51
C LEU A 11 -26.58 -16.70 -12.81
N ALA A 12 -26.12 -17.92 -13.13
CA ALA A 12 -24.88 -18.46 -12.58
C ALA A 12 -23.63 -17.63 -12.98
N LEU A 13 -23.58 -17.14 -14.23
CA LEU A 13 -22.52 -16.26 -14.72
C LEU A 13 -22.52 -14.90 -14.01
N SER A 14 -23.70 -14.32 -13.76
CA SER A 14 -23.82 -13.05 -13.02
C SER A 14 -23.42 -13.18 -11.54
N ALA A 15 -23.72 -14.32 -10.91
CA ALA A 15 -23.32 -14.59 -9.53
C ALA A 15 -21.80 -14.73 -9.34
N LEU A 16 -21.09 -15.23 -10.36
CA LEU A 16 -19.62 -15.36 -10.34
C LEU A 16 -18.89 -14.05 -10.67
N ALA A 17 -19.53 -13.12 -11.41
CA ALA A 17 -18.91 -11.84 -11.78
C ALA A 17 -18.96 -10.79 -10.66
N PHE A 18 -19.93 -10.86 -9.76
CA PHE A 18 -20.12 -9.87 -8.68
C PHE A 18 -18.99 -9.80 -7.62
N PRO A 19 -18.42 -10.92 -7.13
CA PRO A 19 -17.40 -10.85 -6.07
C PRO A 19 -16.05 -10.29 -6.55
N LEU A 20 -15.73 -10.36 -7.85
CA LEU A 20 -14.49 -9.80 -8.40
C LEU A 20 -14.49 -8.26 -8.46
N ALA A 21 -15.66 -7.63 -8.56
CA ALA A 21 -15.79 -6.17 -8.58
C ALA A 21 -15.65 -5.53 -7.18
N ALA A 22 -15.76 -6.33 -6.10
CA ALA A 22 -15.68 -5.86 -4.72
C ALA A 22 -14.27 -5.86 -4.13
N ALA A 23 -13.27 -6.33 -4.88
CA ALA A 23 -11.86 -6.23 -4.49
C ALA A 23 -11.32 -4.80 -4.71
N ALA A 24 -12.01 -3.78 -4.19
CA ALA A 24 -11.40 -2.48 -4.02
C ALA A 24 -10.21 -2.66 -3.06
N PRO A 25 -9.02 -2.11 -3.36
CA PRO A 25 -7.93 -2.14 -2.40
C PRO A 25 -8.47 -1.52 -1.11
N ALA A 26 -8.49 -2.32 -0.03
CA ALA A 26 -8.91 -1.83 1.27
C ALA A 26 -8.11 -0.55 1.52
N ALA A 27 -8.80 0.58 1.61
CA ALA A 27 -8.22 1.87 1.98
C ALA A 27 -7.90 1.83 3.48
N ALA A 28 -7.08 0.86 3.87
CA ALA A 28 -6.71 0.60 5.24
C ALA A 28 -5.67 1.64 5.64
N GLU A 29 -5.90 2.20 6.81
CA GLU A 29 -4.93 3.05 7.47
C GLU A 29 -3.87 2.17 8.14
N VAL A 30 -2.60 2.50 7.91
CA VAL A 30 -1.47 1.85 8.55
C VAL A 30 -0.92 2.80 9.61
N ARG A 31 -0.87 2.33 10.86
CA ARG A 31 -0.28 3.07 11.98
C ARG A 31 0.94 2.31 12.49
N PHE A 32 2.10 2.94 12.39
CA PHE A 32 3.30 2.47 13.07
C PHE A 32 3.23 2.90 14.53
N GLY A 33 3.30 1.93 15.43
CA GLY A 33 3.38 2.18 16.86
C GLY A 33 4.76 2.69 17.29
N ASN A 34 5.05 2.55 18.57
CA ASN A 34 6.35 2.91 19.13
C ASN A 34 7.44 1.88 18.74
N ASN A 35 8.69 2.33 18.68
CA ASN A 35 9.89 1.53 18.40
C ASN A 35 9.85 0.73 17.08
N VAL A 36 9.11 1.22 16.08
CA VAL A 36 9.11 0.62 14.74
C VAL A 36 10.35 1.09 14.00
N ARG A 37 11.12 0.16 13.45
CA ARG A 37 12.34 0.47 12.69
C ARG A 37 12.30 -0.10 11.29
N ILE A 38 12.71 0.71 10.32
CA ILE A 38 12.80 0.32 8.91
C ILE A 38 14.25 0.52 8.45
N GLY A 39 14.90 -0.54 7.99
CA GLY A 39 16.33 -0.51 7.63
C GLY A 39 17.27 -0.18 8.80
N GLY A 40 16.79 -0.28 10.05
CA GLY A 40 17.50 0.11 11.27
C GLY A 40 17.24 1.55 11.73
N HIS A 41 16.54 2.36 10.93
CA HIS A 41 16.18 3.74 11.26
C HIS A 41 14.83 3.81 11.96
N ASP A 42 14.64 4.83 12.80
CA ASP A 42 13.37 5.04 13.48
C ASP A 42 12.25 5.41 12.50
N ALA A 43 11.15 4.68 12.58
CA ALA A 43 9.91 4.89 11.84
C ALA A 43 8.72 4.88 12.79
N SER A 44 8.94 5.17 14.08
CA SER A 44 7.89 5.17 15.09
C SER A 44 6.84 6.25 14.84
N ASN A 45 5.63 5.99 15.33
CA ASN A 45 4.51 6.95 15.38
C ASN A 45 4.14 7.57 14.03
N GLN A 46 4.33 6.82 12.93
CA GLN A 46 3.91 7.24 11.60
C GLN A 46 2.49 6.74 11.31
N ARG A 47 1.73 7.52 10.55
CA ARG A 47 0.40 7.17 10.07
C ARG A 47 0.36 7.33 8.56
N PHE A 48 -0.12 6.31 7.88
CA PHE A 48 -0.30 6.29 6.44
C PHE A 48 -1.73 5.92 6.10
N ASP A 49 -2.32 6.66 5.20
CA ASP A 49 -3.72 6.57 4.79
C ASP A 49 -3.82 6.87 3.28
N ARG A 50 -5.05 7.00 2.76
CA ARG A 50 -5.30 7.29 1.34
C ARG A 50 -4.61 8.58 0.85
N ARG A 51 -4.48 9.60 1.71
CA ARG A 51 -3.89 10.91 1.40
C ARG A 51 -2.43 11.00 1.84
N ASN A 52 -2.00 10.23 2.82
CA ASN A 52 -0.63 10.23 3.35
C ASN A 52 0.01 8.86 3.10
N ARG A 53 0.84 8.72 2.05
CA ARG A 53 1.48 7.44 1.72
C ARG A 53 2.94 7.41 2.17
N GLY A 54 3.48 6.22 2.42
CA GLY A 54 4.88 6.02 2.80
C GLY A 54 5.60 5.10 1.83
N VAL A 55 6.80 5.48 1.39
CA VAL A 55 7.68 4.68 0.53
C VAL A 55 9.07 4.68 1.14
N TYR A 56 9.57 3.50 1.50
CA TYR A 56 10.87 3.32 2.13
C TYR A 56 11.78 2.48 1.23
N HIS A 57 12.83 3.10 0.69
CA HIS A 57 13.88 2.44 -0.08
C HIS A 57 15.07 2.15 0.83
N ILE A 58 15.48 0.89 0.89
CA ILE A 58 16.63 0.43 1.68
C ILE A 58 17.79 0.07 0.74
N TYR A 59 18.97 0.63 1.01
CA TYR A 59 20.18 0.44 0.23
C TYR A 59 21.28 -0.19 1.08
N GLU A 60 22.11 -1.08 0.51
CA GLU A 60 23.28 -1.62 1.23
C GLU A 60 24.37 -0.56 1.44
N GLY A 61 24.53 0.37 0.49
CA GLY A 61 25.46 1.51 0.58
C GLY A 61 24.75 2.84 0.87
N ARG A 62 25.53 3.93 0.94
CA ARG A 62 24.98 5.28 1.13
C ARG A 62 24.15 5.67 -0.09
N PRO A 63 22.83 5.94 0.06
CA PRO A 63 22.01 6.41 -1.05
C PRO A 63 22.44 7.80 -1.51
N ARG A 64 22.22 8.10 -2.80
CA ARG A 64 22.57 9.40 -3.40
C ARG A 64 21.91 10.58 -2.68
N ASN A 65 20.65 10.41 -2.29
CA ASN A 65 19.85 11.42 -1.58
C ASN A 65 19.33 10.82 -0.27
N PRO A 66 20.14 10.76 0.79
CA PRO A 66 19.75 10.11 2.04
C PRO A 66 18.67 10.91 2.78
N GLY A 67 17.82 10.18 3.51
CA GLY A 67 16.82 10.76 4.40
C GLY A 67 15.39 10.61 3.89
N CYS A 68 14.47 11.25 4.62
CA CYS A 68 13.04 11.20 4.36
C CYS A 68 12.52 12.59 4.00
N THR A 69 11.66 12.67 3.00
CA THR A 69 11.00 13.92 2.63
C THR A 69 9.56 13.69 2.23
N TRP A 70 8.69 14.67 2.52
CA TRP A 70 7.31 14.67 2.03
C TRP A 70 7.26 15.36 0.67
N ARG A 71 6.60 14.71 -0.29
CA ARG A 71 6.32 15.27 -1.61
C ARG A 71 4.82 15.25 -1.87
N SER A 72 4.29 16.28 -2.53
CA SER A 72 2.91 16.24 -3.02
C SER A 72 2.74 15.08 -4.00
N ASP A 73 1.58 14.44 -3.98
CA ASP A 73 1.26 13.37 -4.92
C ASP A 73 0.46 13.84 -6.16
N GLY A 74 0.20 15.15 -6.26
CA GLY A 74 -0.58 15.74 -7.35
C GLY A 74 -2.08 15.46 -7.33
N ARG A 75 -2.59 14.74 -6.31
CA ARG A 75 -4.00 14.33 -6.18
C ARG A 75 -4.62 14.78 -4.86
N GLY A 76 -4.04 15.80 -4.23
CA GLY A 76 -4.48 16.31 -2.92
C GLY A 76 -3.94 15.53 -1.72
N GLY A 77 -2.95 14.67 -1.92
CA GLY A 77 -2.21 13.96 -0.89
C GLY A 77 -0.71 14.25 -0.92
N ARG A 78 0.03 13.47 -0.14
CA ARG A 78 1.49 13.50 -0.06
C ARG A 78 2.07 12.12 0.16
N VAL A 79 3.31 11.94 -0.29
CA VAL A 79 4.09 10.71 -0.13
C VAL A 79 5.36 11.04 0.65
N LYS A 80 5.60 10.32 1.75
CA LYS A 80 6.86 10.33 2.47
C LYS A 80 7.79 9.36 1.74
N ILE A 81 8.82 9.89 1.10
CA ILE A 81 9.81 9.09 0.39
C ILE A 81 11.08 9.09 1.24
N CYS A 82 11.51 7.89 1.62
CA CYS A 82 12.71 7.68 2.42
C CYS A 82 13.73 6.88 1.63
N HIS A 83 14.97 7.36 1.58
CA HIS A 83 16.12 6.60 1.08
C HIS A 83 17.08 6.37 2.24
N LEU A 84 17.14 5.12 2.70
CA LEU A 84 17.84 4.74 3.91
C LEU A 84 18.97 3.76 3.59
N GLN A 85 20.15 4.02 4.15
CA GLN A 85 21.21 3.01 4.18
C GLN A 85 20.88 1.98 5.25
N ARG A 86 20.99 0.68 4.91
CA ARG A 86 20.81 -0.42 5.85
C ARG A 86 21.85 -0.34 6.96
N ILE A 87 21.39 -0.26 8.20
CA ILE A 87 22.25 -0.40 9.37
C ILE A 87 22.45 -1.89 9.64
N ARG A 88 23.66 -2.40 9.37
CA ARG A 88 24.04 -3.75 9.82
C ARG A 88 24.44 -3.66 11.28
N ARG A 89 23.66 -4.27 12.17
CA ARG A 89 24.14 -4.51 13.54
C ARG A 89 25.16 -5.64 13.48
N ARG A 90 26.37 -5.37 13.92
CA ARG A 90 27.38 -6.39 14.21
C ARG A 90 27.06 -7.03 15.55
#